data_AF-A0A0A6ZZG2-F1
#
_entry.id   AF-A0A0A6ZZG2-F1
#
_cell.length_a   1.000
_cell.length_b   1.000
_cell.length_c   1.000
_cell.angle_alpha   90.00
_cell.angle_beta   90.00
_cell.angle_gamma   90.00
#
_symmetry.space_group_name_H-M   'P 1'
#
loop_
_entity.id
_entity.type
_entity.pdbx_description
1 polymer ?
#
loop_
_entity_poly.entity_id
_entity_poly.type
_entity_poly.pdbx_seq_one_letter_code
_entity_poly.pdbx_strand_id
1 'polypeptide(L)' 'MAFNGAGVRDTARTLKIGINTVIRTLKNSTPTPKRSVEIHEKVIGTFIEKHMLY' A
#
# COMPACT_ATOMS: atom_id res chain seq x y z
N MET A 1 4.78 6.54 -17.13
CA MET A 1 3.78 6.98 -16.12
C MET A 1 4.54 7.65 -15.00
N ALA A 2 4.18 8.89 -14.62
CA ALA A 2 4.86 9.63 -13.56
C ALA A 2 4.34 9.17 -12.18
N PHE A 3 5.26 8.83 -11.27
CA PHE A 3 4.92 8.42 -9.91
C PHE A 3 4.63 9.68 -9.07
N ASN A 4 3.39 9.84 -8.57
CA ASN A 4 3.00 10.99 -7.77
C ASN A 4 3.65 10.93 -6.38
N GLY A 5 4.75 11.67 -6.19
CA GLY A 5 5.49 11.72 -4.94
C GLY A 5 4.75 12.39 -3.78
N ALA A 6 3.71 13.19 -4.04
CA ALA A 6 2.90 13.83 -3.01
C ALA A 6 2.09 12.78 -2.23
N GLY A 7 1.24 12.01 -2.93
CA GLY A 7 0.37 11.02 -2.29
C GLY A 7 1.10 9.94 -1.49
N VAL A 8 2.34 9.59 -1.89
CA VAL A 8 3.20 8.65 -1.16
C VAL A 8 3.68 9.24 0.16
N ARG A 9 4.09 10.52 0.15
CA ARG A 9 4.54 11.22 1.35
C ARG A 9 3.38 11.49 2.31
N ASP A 10 2.21 11.85 1.79
CA ASP A 10 1.00 12.04 2.59
C ASP A 10 0.58 10.73 3.26
N THR A 11 0.57 9.62 2.52
CA THR A 11 0.26 8.28 3.06
C THR A 11 1.28 7.85 4.11
N ALA A 12 2.56 8.08 3.87
CA ALA A 12 3.63 7.79 4.84
C ALA A 12 3.44 8.60 6.13
N ARG A 13 3.04 9.87 6.03
CA ARG A 13 2.78 10.74 7.18
C ARG A 13 1.53 10.31 7.96
N THR A 14 0.42 10.07 7.28
CA THR A 14 -0.86 9.67 7.90
C THR A 14 -0.72 8.36 8.66
N LEU A 15 0.00 7.41 8.07
CA LEU A 15 0.16 6.07 8.63
C LEU A 15 1.41 5.92 9.52
N LYS A 16 2.22 6.99 9.65
CA LYS A 16 3.49 7.01 10.39
C LYS A 16 4.46 5.90 9.99
N ILE A 17 4.56 5.61 8.69
CA ILE A 17 5.39 4.51 8.16
C ILE A 17 6.42 5.00 7.16
N GLY A 18 7.50 4.25 6.99
CA GLY A 18 8.55 4.61 6.05
C GLY A 18 8.05 4.68 4.60
N ILE A 19 8.50 5.70 3.86
CA ILE A 19 8.16 5.91 2.43
C ILE A 19 8.45 4.65 1.59
N ASN A 20 9.53 3.92 1.88
CA ASN A 20 9.87 2.67 1.20
C ASN A 20 8.79 1.59 1.35
N THR A 21 8.11 1.53 2.50
CA THR A 21 6.98 0.62 2.74
C THR A 21 5.81 0.99 1.84
N VAL A 22 5.47 2.29 1.76
CA VAL A 22 4.38 2.78 0.91
C VAL A 22 4.65 2.46 -0.56
N ILE A 23 5.85 2.75 -1.06
CA ILE A 23 6.22 2.48 -2.47
C ILE A 23 6.16 0.97 -2.76
N ARG A 24 6.69 0.12 -1.87
CA ARG A 24 6.68 -1.33 -2.06
C ARG A 24 5.27 -1.90 -2.09
N THR A 25 4.40 -1.45 -1.19
CA THR A 25 3.00 -1.86 -1.14
C THR A 25 2.27 -1.42 -2.41
N LEU A 26 2.44 -0.17 -2.85
CA LEU A 26 1.80 0.34 -4.07
C LEU A 26 2.24 -0.40 -5.34
N LYS A 27 3.52 -0.77 -5.44
CA LYS A 27 4.03 -1.59 -6.56
C LYS A 27 3.49 -3.02 -6.55
N ASN A 28 3.23 -3.57 -5.37
CA ASN A 28 2.66 -4.91 -5.22
C ASN A 28 1.13 -4.92 -5.32
N SER A 29 0.49 -3.76 -5.15
CA SER A 29 -0.96 -3.59 -5.23
C SER A 29 -1.45 -3.27 -6.63
N THR A 30 -0.60 -3.27 -7.68
CA THR A 30 -1.04 -3.16 -9.08
C THR A 30 -1.36 -4.55 -9.62
N PRO A 31 -2.63 -4.99 -9.60
CA PRO A 31 -2.99 -6.34 -9.98
C PRO A 31 -3.37 -6.35 -11.47
N THR A 32 -3.10 -7.43 -12.17
CA THR A 32 -3.82 -7.68 -13.43
C THR A 32 -5.31 -7.88 -13.10
N PRO A 33 -6.26 -7.53 -14.00
CA PRO A 33 -7.70 -7.48 -13.66
C PRO A 33 -8.29 -8.76 -13.05
N LYS A 34 -7.70 -9.93 -13.30
CA LYS A 34 -8.12 -11.21 -12.73
C LYS A 34 -7.65 -11.45 -11.29
N ARG A 35 -6.61 -10.75 -10.85
CA ARG A 35 -5.90 -10.99 -9.58
C ARG A 35 -6.15 -9.89 -8.55
N SER A 36 -6.88 -8.84 -8.93
CA SER A 36 -7.16 -7.68 -8.10
C SER A 36 -7.97 -8.01 -6.87
N VAL A 37 -9.05 -8.79 -6.99
CA VAL A 37 -9.92 -9.10 -5.86
C VAL A 37 -9.17 -9.88 -4.77
N GLU A 38 -8.42 -10.92 -5.15
CA GLU A 38 -7.60 -11.72 -4.24
C GLU A 38 -6.47 -10.90 -3.60
N ILE A 39 -5.80 -10.05 -4.39
CA ILE A 39 -4.72 -9.19 -3.88
C ILE A 39 -5.28 -8.08 -2.97
N HIS A 40 -6.46 -7.54 -3.25
CA HIS A 40 -7.07 -6.51 -2.40
C HIS A 40 -7.38 -7.05 -1.00
N GLU A 41 -8.01 -8.22 -0.87
CA GLU A 41 -8.27 -8.82 0.45
C GLU A 41 -6.96 -9.09 1.22
N LYS A 42 -5.95 -9.64 0.54
CA LYS A 42 -4.66 -9.97 1.15
C LYS A 42 -3.89 -8.71 1.55
N VAL A 43 -3.86 -7.69 0.70
CA VAL A 43 -3.19 -6.40 0.98
C VAL A 43 -3.89 -5.68 2.12
N ILE A 44 -5.22 -5.65 2.15
CA ILE A 44 -6.01 -5.06 3.25
C ILE A 44 -5.72 -5.80 4.56
N GLY A 45 -5.77 -7.13 4.56
CA GLY A 45 -5.46 -7.93 5.76
C GLY A 45 -4.04 -7.68 6.28
N THR A 46 -3.05 -7.72 5.40
CA THR A 46 -1.64 -7.48 5.78
C THR A 46 -1.41 -6.05 6.29
N PHE A 47 -2.16 -5.08 5.77
CA PHE A 47 -2.09 -3.69 6.18
C PHE A 47 -2.71 -3.46 7.57
N ILE A 48 -3.88 -4.06 7.83
CA ILE A 48 -4.54 -4.02 9.15
C ILE A 48 -3.62 -4.64 10.22
N GLU A 49 -3.04 -5.82 9.96
CA GLU A 49 -2.16 -6.47 10.92
C GLU A 49 -0.88 -5.67 11.22
N LYS A 50 -0.28 -5.03 10.21
CA LYS A 50 0.97 -4.28 10.40
C LYS A 50 0.81 -2.88 10.99
N HIS A 51 -0.37 -2.28 10.88
CA HIS A 51 -0.55 -0.85 11.19
C HIS A 51 -1.69 -0.53 12.16
N MET A 52 -2.62 -1.46 12.40
CA MET A 52 -3.78 -1.21 13.27
C MET A 52 -3.84 -2.13 14.49
N LEU A 53 -3.16 -3.28 14.48
CA LEU A 53 -3.18 -4.27 15.57
C LEU A 53 -1.88 -4.31 16.41
N TYR A 54 -0.93 -3.40 16.17
CA TYR A 54 0.30 -3.20 16.96
C TYR A 54 0.50 -1.72 17.29
#